data_AF-A0A7Y7L9S6-F1
#
_entry.id   AF-A0A7Y7L9S6-F1
#
_cell.length_a   1.000
_cell.length_b   1.000
_cell.length_c   1.000
_cell.angle_alpha   90.00
_cell.angle_beta   90.00
_cell.angle_gamma   90.00
#
_symmetry.space_group_name_H-M   'P 1'
#
loop_
_entity.id
_entity.type
_entity.pdbx_description
1 polymer ?
#
loop_
_entity_poly.entity_id
_entity_poly.type
_entity_poly.pdbx_seq_one_letter_code
_entity_poly.pdbx_strand_id
1 'polypeptide(L)'
;MKVLRAYIVWFTMVLLLPALNIKAASNPYTIVEVTGPQGKHLNYAPLLNIARKQGLPASAVYHWDNHLIVYGKHLNTASIKKNAQAAYPSCQVTVYSNPFYDFDRRLRCGGKGIAKQWDNIILTANLVADERMQHEYIDYHATQFKNWPEVSNGFCNAGFQQLLVFRNGRRLMLVISIPKGKKLEDLNPKTIENNPRVNDWNRLMKKYQEGVPGTRKGEVWVFFKQVTDNSDTKRSL
;
A
#
# COMPACT_ATOMS: atom_id res chain seq x y z
N MET A 1 -41.95 -65.09 -20.52
CA MET A 1 -41.89 -63.62 -20.31
C MET A 1 -41.36 -63.30 -18.92
N LYS A 2 -40.06 -63.03 -18.79
CA LYS A 2 -39.47 -62.28 -17.66
C LYS A 2 -38.35 -61.42 -18.25
N VAL A 3 -38.51 -60.11 -18.07
CA VAL A 3 -37.76 -59.04 -18.73
C VAL A 3 -36.38 -58.90 -18.10
N LEU A 4 -35.32 -59.01 -18.91
CA LEU A 4 -33.94 -58.72 -18.52
C LEU A 4 -33.81 -57.19 -18.40
N ARG A 5 -33.57 -56.66 -17.19
CA ARG A 5 -33.25 -55.23 -16.99
C ARG A 5 -31.81 -54.98 -17.42
N ALA A 6 -31.64 -54.28 -18.54
CA ALA A 6 -30.37 -53.69 -18.95
C ALA A 6 -30.04 -52.50 -18.04
N TYR A 7 -28.89 -52.56 -17.35
CA TYR A 7 -28.34 -51.41 -16.63
C TYR A 7 -27.51 -50.58 -17.62
N ILE A 8 -28.05 -49.43 -18.03
CA ILE A 8 -27.31 -48.40 -18.76
C ILE A 8 -26.48 -47.64 -17.73
N VAL A 9 -25.17 -47.89 -17.72
CA VAL A 9 -24.20 -47.11 -16.95
C VAL A 9 -24.03 -45.76 -17.65
N TRP A 10 -24.63 -44.71 -17.09
CA TRP A 10 -24.37 -43.33 -17.52
C TRP A 10 -22.96 -42.92 -17.07
N PHE A 11 -22.01 -42.99 -17.98
CA PHE A 11 -20.68 -42.40 -17.80
C PHE A 11 -20.84 -40.87 -17.86
N THR A 12 -21.02 -40.24 -16.69
CA THR A 12 -20.94 -38.79 -16.58
C THR A 12 -19.47 -38.40 -16.69
N MET A 13 -19.07 -38.03 -17.90
CA MET A 13 -17.77 -37.41 -18.14
C MET A 13 -17.78 -36.03 -17.49
N VAL A 14 -17.33 -35.98 -16.23
CA VAL A 14 -17.03 -34.74 -15.52
C VAL A 14 -15.86 -34.10 -16.26
N LEU A 15 -16.15 -33.12 -17.09
CA LEU A 15 -15.16 -32.18 -17.61
C LEU A 15 -14.57 -31.44 -16.41
N LEU A 16 -13.46 -31.97 -15.89
CA LEU A 16 -12.51 -31.24 -15.05
C LEU A 16 -11.92 -30.12 -15.91
N LEU A 17 -12.65 -29.00 -16.00
CA LEU A 17 -12.07 -27.75 -16.42
C LEU A 17 -10.95 -27.44 -15.41
N PRO A 18 -9.66 -27.41 -15.82
CA PRO A 18 -8.65 -26.91 -14.92
C PRO A 18 -9.08 -25.50 -14.53
N ALA A 19 -9.20 -25.25 -13.22
CA ALA A 19 -9.41 -23.91 -12.72
C ALA A 19 -8.30 -23.05 -13.34
N LEU A 20 -8.65 -22.25 -14.34
CA LEU A 20 -7.79 -21.22 -14.85
C LEU A 20 -7.45 -20.37 -13.64
N ASN A 21 -6.24 -20.56 -13.13
CA ASN A 21 -5.67 -19.77 -12.07
C ASN A 21 -5.42 -18.40 -12.71
N ILE A 22 -6.48 -17.61 -12.85
CA ILE A 22 -6.39 -16.20 -13.18
C ILE A 22 -5.64 -15.61 -12.00
N LYS A 23 -4.31 -15.52 -12.11
CA LYS A 23 -3.53 -14.64 -11.26
C LYS A 23 -4.21 -13.29 -11.39
N ALA A 24 -4.89 -12.86 -10.33
CA ALA A 24 -5.45 -11.52 -10.26
C ALA A 24 -4.35 -10.56 -10.71
N ALA A 25 -4.64 -9.74 -11.72
CA ALA A 25 -3.65 -8.82 -12.27
C ALA A 25 -3.03 -8.03 -11.10
N SER A 26 -1.71 -8.08 -10.96
CA SER A 26 -1.02 -7.43 -9.85
C SER A 26 -1.37 -5.95 -9.83
N ASN A 27 -1.65 -5.43 -8.64
CA ASN A 27 -1.94 -4.02 -8.47
C ASN A 27 -0.85 -3.15 -9.13
N PRO A 28 -1.20 -2.19 -10.01
CA PRO A 28 -0.25 -1.48 -10.86
C PRO A 28 0.51 -0.34 -10.17
N TYR A 29 0.23 -0.08 -8.89
CA TYR A 29 0.93 0.95 -8.14
C TYR A 29 2.30 0.47 -7.66
N THR A 30 3.26 1.39 -7.66
CA THR A 30 4.64 1.13 -7.25
C THR A 30 5.21 2.32 -6.51
N ILE A 31 6.22 2.07 -5.67
CA ILE A 31 7.03 3.10 -5.01
C ILE A 31 8.48 2.92 -5.46
N VAL A 32 9.14 4.01 -5.83
CA VAL A 32 10.61 4.06 -5.94
C VAL A 32 11.12 4.93 -4.81
N GLU A 33 11.91 4.34 -3.92
CA GLU A 33 12.49 5.01 -2.75
C GLU A 33 13.98 5.24 -2.96
N VAL A 34 14.46 6.43 -2.60
CA VAL A 34 15.86 6.79 -2.45
C VAL A 34 16.12 6.99 -0.96
N THR A 35 17.02 6.18 -0.38
CA THR A 35 17.42 6.27 1.02
C THR A 35 18.88 6.68 1.13
N GLY A 36 19.13 7.83 1.75
CA GLY A 36 20.48 8.34 1.99
C GLY A 36 21.08 7.86 3.31
N PRO A 37 22.27 8.35 3.69
CA PRO A 37 22.81 8.14 5.02
C PRO A 37 21.90 8.74 6.09
N GLN A 38 21.81 8.07 7.25
CA GLN A 38 21.00 8.55 8.39
C GLN A 38 21.39 9.97 8.82
N GLY A 39 20.39 10.78 9.19
CA GLY A 39 20.57 12.17 9.61
C GLY A 39 20.94 13.15 8.49
N LYS A 40 20.95 12.72 7.22
CA LYS A 40 21.17 13.60 6.06
C LYS A 40 19.86 13.84 5.31
N HIS A 41 19.39 15.08 5.35
CA HIS A 41 18.28 15.51 4.51
C HIS A 41 18.67 15.46 3.03
N LEU A 42 17.86 14.80 2.21
CA LEU A 42 18.07 14.73 0.77
C LEU A 42 17.39 15.90 0.04
N ASN A 43 18.08 16.51 -0.90
CA ASN A 43 17.45 17.47 -1.81
C ASN A 43 16.50 16.72 -2.75
N TYR A 44 15.20 17.01 -2.70
CA TYR A 44 14.19 16.33 -3.53
C TYR A 44 14.19 16.79 -5.00
N ALA A 45 14.80 17.94 -5.33
CA ALA A 45 14.69 18.54 -6.66
C ALA A 45 15.12 17.62 -7.83
N PRO A 46 16.23 16.84 -7.73
CA PRO A 46 16.57 15.88 -8.78
C PRO A 46 15.50 14.81 -8.97
N LEU A 47 14.91 14.29 -7.88
CA LEU A 47 13.88 13.25 -7.96
C LEU A 47 12.57 13.81 -8.53
N LEU A 48 12.22 15.04 -8.16
CA LEU A 48 11.08 15.76 -8.74
C LEU A 48 11.26 15.97 -10.26
N ASN A 49 12.46 16.34 -10.72
CA ASN A 49 12.74 16.48 -12.15
C ASN A 49 12.67 15.14 -12.89
N ILE A 50 13.14 14.05 -12.27
CA ILE A 50 12.98 12.69 -12.82
C ILE A 50 11.49 12.34 -12.95
N ALA A 51 10.70 12.60 -11.92
CA ALA A 51 9.26 12.34 -11.92
C ALA A 51 8.53 13.16 -13.01
N ARG A 52 8.84 14.46 -13.14
CA ARG A 52 8.28 15.34 -14.18
C ARG A 52 8.60 14.88 -15.60
N LYS A 53 9.83 14.39 -15.84
CA LYS A 53 10.21 13.79 -17.14
C LYS A 53 9.41 12.53 -17.48
N GLN A 54 8.75 11.91 -16.50
CA GLN A 54 7.83 10.79 -16.69
C GLN A 54 6.35 11.22 -16.70
N GLY A 55 6.07 12.53 -16.72
CA GLY A 55 4.71 13.07 -16.72
C GLY A 55 4.01 13.04 -15.36
N LEU A 56 4.75 12.83 -14.26
CA LEU A 56 4.18 12.77 -12.91
C LEU A 56 4.11 14.18 -12.29
N PRO A 57 3.03 14.50 -11.55
CA PRO A 57 2.93 15.76 -10.82
C PRO A 57 3.85 15.78 -9.59
N ALA A 58 4.10 16.97 -9.02
CA ALA A 58 4.87 17.10 -7.78
C ALA A 58 4.28 16.28 -6.62
N SER A 59 2.94 16.15 -6.59
CA SER A 59 2.21 15.33 -5.62
C SER A 59 2.51 13.82 -5.69
N ALA A 60 3.25 13.36 -6.70
CA ALA A 60 3.77 11.99 -6.75
C ALA A 60 5.06 11.81 -5.94
N VAL A 61 5.70 12.89 -5.49
CA VAL A 61 6.98 12.86 -4.78
C VAL A 61 6.78 13.22 -3.32
N TYR A 62 7.44 12.49 -2.43
CA TYR A 62 7.35 12.71 -0.99
C TYR A 62 8.73 12.58 -0.34
N HIS A 63 8.86 13.12 0.87
CA HIS A 63 10.10 13.08 1.65
C HIS A 63 9.84 12.85 3.14
N TRP A 64 10.77 12.18 3.80
CA TRP A 64 10.83 12.03 5.26
C TRP A 64 12.28 11.76 5.67
N ASP A 65 12.86 12.58 6.55
CA ASP A 65 14.26 12.48 6.97
C ASP A 65 15.25 12.33 5.79
N ASN A 66 15.96 11.20 5.71
CA ASN A 66 16.89 10.82 4.65
C ASN A 66 16.23 9.99 3.53
N HIS A 67 14.89 9.96 3.46
CA HIS A 67 14.11 9.21 2.49
C HIS A 67 13.39 10.15 1.51
N LEU A 68 13.48 9.82 0.22
CA LEU A 68 12.64 10.39 -0.83
C LEU A 68 11.90 9.27 -1.54
N ILE A 69 10.64 9.48 -1.90
CA ILE A 69 9.86 8.49 -2.65
C ILE A 69 9.15 9.11 -3.84
N VAL A 70 8.99 8.31 -4.90
CA VAL A 70 8.03 8.54 -5.98
C VAL A 70 6.98 7.44 -5.92
N TYR A 71 5.71 7.81 -5.84
CA TYR A 71 4.58 6.87 -5.83
C TYR A 71 3.67 7.13 -7.03
N GLY A 72 3.24 6.07 -7.69
CA GLY A 72 2.29 6.18 -8.79
C GLY A 72 1.95 4.86 -9.45
N LYS A 73 1.01 4.95 -10.39
CA LYS A 73 0.49 3.83 -11.17
C LYS A 73 1.32 3.67 -12.44
N HIS A 74 1.68 2.42 -12.79
CA HIS A 74 2.41 2.09 -14.02
C HIS A 74 3.71 2.90 -14.20
N LEU A 75 4.44 3.15 -13.11
CA LEU A 75 5.71 3.86 -13.21
C LEU A 75 6.70 3.08 -14.09
N ASN A 76 7.49 3.78 -14.90
CA ASN A 76 8.68 3.21 -15.51
C ASN A 76 9.78 3.10 -14.45
N THR A 77 9.65 2.12 -13.56
CA THR A 77 10.52 1.94 -12.39
C THR A 77 11.97 1.73 -12.77
N ALA A 78 12.25 1.08 -13.91
CA ALA A 78 13.61 0.92 -14.44
C ALA A 78 14.26 2.26 -14.78
N SER A 79 13.55 3.13 -15.51
CA SER A 79 14.03 4.47 -15.84
C SER A 79 14.21 5.34 -14.60
N ILE A 80 13.20 5.37 -13.71
CA ILE A 80 13.27 6.18 -12.48
C ILE A 80 14.42 5.69 -11.60
N LYS A 81 14.57 4.38 -11.39
CA LYS A 81 15.65 3.80 -10.60
C LYS A 81 17.02 4.17 -11.16
N LYS A 82 17.26 3.97 -12.46
CA LYS A 82 18.53 4.29 -13.12
C LYS A 82 18.90 5.78 -12.92
N ASN A 83 17.94 6.67 -13.18
CA ASN A 83 18.17 8.11 -13.06
C ASN A 83 18.37 8.55 -11.60
N ALA A 84 17.64 7.94 -10.66
CA ALA A 84 17.82 8.20 -9.23
C ALA A 84 19.20 7.74 -8.73
N GLN A 85 19.67 6.56 -9.14
CA GLN A 85 21.02 6.09 -8.80
C GLN A 85 22.12 7.02 -9.32
N ALA A 86 21.93 7.59 -10.52
CA ALA A 86 22.86 8.58 -11.07
C ALA A 86 22.81 9.92 -10.30
N ALA A 87 21.62 10.36 -9.90
CA ALA A 87 21.42 11.62 -9.18
C ALA A 87 21.85 11.55 -7.70
N TYR A 88 21.82 10.35 -7.10
CA TYR A 88 22.10 10.11 -5.69
C TYR A 88 23.10 8.95 -5.51
N PRO A 89 24.37 9.12 -5.92
CA PRO A 89 25.34 8.01 -6.02
C PRO A 89 25.69 7.35 -4.68
N SER A 90 25.48 8.04 -3.55
CA SER A 90 25.70 7.52 -2.20
C SER A 90 24.45 6.95 -1.54
N CYS A 91 23.32 6.92 -2.26
CA CYS A 91 22.03 6.49 -1.73
C CYS A 91 21.64 5.11 -2.26
N GLN A 92 20.89 4.36 -1.45
CA GLN A 92 20.24 3.13 -1.88
C GLN A 92 18.95 3.48 -2.65
N VAL A 93 18.70 2.81 -3.77
CA VAL A 93 17.44 2.95 -4.51
C VAL A 93 16.68 1.63 -4.53
N THR A 94 15.50 1.65 -3.91
CA THR A 94 14.65 0.48 -3.69
C THR A 94 13.34 0.64 -4.46
N VAL A 95 12.86 -0.44 -5.09
CA VAL A 95 11.56 -0.46 -5.77
C VAL A 95 10.62 -1.37 -4.97
N TYR A 96 9.44 -0.85 -4.67
CA TYR A 96 8.33 -1.60 -4.10
C TYR A 96 7.28 -1.80 -5.19
N SER A 97 6.98 -3.07 -5.45
CA SER A 97 5.92 -3.53 -6.34
C SER A 97 5.16 -4.66 -5.65
N ASN A 98 4.00 -5.04 -6.18
CA ASN A 98 3.19 -6.15 -5.67
C ASN A 98 2.83 -5.98 -4.17
N PRO A 99 1.94 -5.04 -3.82
CA PRO A 99 1.51 -4.90 -2.44
C PRO A 99 0.92 -6.23 -1.95
N PHE A 100 1.33 -6.68 -0.77
CA PHE A 100 0.84 -7.95 -0.20
C PHE A 100 -0.55 -7.79 0.41
N TYR A 101 -0.99 -6.56 0.65
CA TYR A 101 -2.33 -6.20 1.08
C TYR A 101 -2.91 -5.13 0.16
N ASP A 102 -4.11 -5.37 -0.37
CA ASP A 102 -4.82 -4.49 -1.30
C ASP A 102 -6.31 -4.46 -0.96
N PHE A 103 -6.70 -3.44 -0.19
CA PHE A 103 -8.11 -3.10 -0.03
C PHE A 103 -8.51 -2.17 -1.18
N ASP A 104 -9.47 -2.56 -2.02
CA ASP A 104 -10.13 -1.69 -3.01
C ASP A 104 -11.62 -1.51 -2.63
N ARG A 105 -12.03 -0.26 -2.44
CA ARG A 105 -13.41 0.10 -2.09
C ARG A 105 -14.45 -0.46 -3.07
N ARG A 106 -14.14 -0.51 -4.37
CA ARG A 106 -15.06 -1.06 -5.39
C ARG A 106 -15.40 -2.51 -5.11
N LEU A 107 -14.40 -3.29 -4.70
CA LEU A 107 -14.53 -4.72 -4.45
C LEU A 107 -15.10 -5.01 -3.05
N ARG A 108 -14.82 -4.15 -2.08
CA ARG A 108 -15.10 -4.42 -0.65
C ARG A 108 -16.31 -3.69 -0.08
N CYS A 109 -16.76 -2.60 -0.71
CA CYS A 109 -17.82 -1.73 -0.18
C CYS A 109 -19.04 -1.64 -1.11
N GLY A 110 -19.31 -2.68 -1.90
CA GLY A 110 -20.47 -2.75 -2.80
C GLY A 110 -20.52 -1.66 -3.87
N GLY A 111 -19.36 -1.12 -4.28
CA GLY A 111 -19.25 -0.09 -5.32
C GLY A 111 -19.78 1.31 -4.96
N LYS A 112 -20.20 1.57 -3.72
CA LYS A 112 -20.76 2.88 -3.30
C LYS A 112 -19.67 3.86 -2.87
N GLY A 113 -19.88 5.16 -3.16
CA GLY A 113 -18.99 6.22 -2.66
C GLY A 113 -17.58 6.22 -3.26
N ILE A 114 -17.44 5.78 -4.52
CA ILE A 114 -16.17 5.82 -5.24
C ILE A 114 -15.88 7.26 -5.66
N ALA A 115 -14.79 7.82 -5.14
CA ALA A 115 -14.34 9.15 -5.49
C ALA A 115 -13.65 9.14 -6.87
N LYS A 116 -13.88 10.20 -7.67
CA LYS A 116 -13.25 10.37 -8.99
C LYS A 116 -11.76 10.69 -8.91
N GLN A 117 -11.35 11.40 -7.86
CA GLN A 117 -9.97 11.82 -7.62
C GLN A 117 -9.60 11.54 -6.17
N TRP A 118 -8.36 11.11 -5.94
CA TRP A 118 -7.86 10.70 -4.63
C TRP A 118 -6.64 11.53 -4.23
N ASP A 119 -6.49 11.76 -2.93
CA ASP A 119 -5.22 12.13 -2.31
C ASP A 119 -4.63 10.90 -1.61
N ASN A 120 -3.30 10.82 -1.57
CA ASN A 120 -2.59 9.67 -1.01
C ASN A 120 -1.79 10.10 0.22
N ILE A 121 -1.95 9.35 1.30
CA ILE A 121 -1.14 9.46 2.50
C ILE A 121 -0.21 8.25 2.53
N ILE A 122 1.10 8.50 2.62
CA ILE A 122 2.11 7.45 2.62
C ILE A 122 2.82 7.44 3.96
N LEU A 123 2.90 6.26 4.56
CA LEU A 123 3.57 6.03 5.83
C LEU A 123 4.59 4.90 5.69
N THR A 124 5.61 4.93 6.55
CA THR A 124 6.55 3.81 6.68
C THR A 124 6.75 3.39 8.12
N ALA A 125 7.00 2.11 8.30
CA ALA A 125 7.38 1.45 9.54
C ALA A 125 8.30 0.28 9.18
N ASN A 126 8.88 -0.37 10.19
CA ASN A 126 9.48 -1.68 10.04
C ASN A 126 8.59 -2.74 10.69
N LEU A 127 8.68 -3.96 10.19
CA LEU A 127 8.36 -5.14 10.99
C LEU A 127 9.49 -5.38 12.01
N VAL A 128 9.13 -5.97 13.14
CA VAL A 128 10.09 -6.44 14.14
C VAL A 128 11.10 -7.42 13.54
N ALA A 129 12.28 -7.54 14.15
CA ALA A 129 13.35 -8.38 13.64
C ALA A 129 13.02 -9.89 13.60
N ASP A 130 12.19 -10.38 14.53
CA ASP A 130 11.77 -11.78 14.60
C ASP A 130 11.04 -12.22 13.31
N GLU A 131 11.63 -13.16 12.57
CA GLU A 131 11.11 -13.64 11.28
C GLU A 131 9.78 -14.39 11.41
N ARG A 132 9.56 -15.12 12.51
CA ARG A 132 8.28 -15.80 12.76
C ARG A 132 7.18 -14.75 12.92
N MET A 133 7.44 -13.69 13.67
CA MET A 133 6.50 -12.58 13.82
C MET A 133 6.24 -11.87 12.48
N GLN A 134 7.27 -11.73 11.64
CA GLN A 134 7.09 -11.19 10.29
C GLN A 134 6.17 -12.06 9.42
N HIS A 135 6.28 -13.40 9.51
CA HIS A 135 5.39 -14.31 8.78
C HIS A 135 3.95 -14.23 9.30
N GLU A 136 3.76 -14.27 10.61
CA GLU A 136 2.42 -14.14 11.22
C GLU A 136 1.72 -12.85 10.77
N TYR A 137 2.43 -11.73 10.71
CA TYR A 137 1.88 -10.47 10.23
C TYR A 137 1.33 -10.56 8.81
N ILE A 138 2.06 -11.24 7.91
CA ILE A 138 1.62 -11.46 6.53
C ILE A 138 0.41 -12.39 6.48
N ASP A 139 0.41 -13.46 7.26
CA ASP A 139 -0.70 -14.43 7.31
C ASP A 139 -2.00 -13.77 7.83
N TYR A 140 -1.88 -12.91 8.84
CA TYR A 140 -3.01 -12.11 9.32
C TYR A 140 -3.57 -11.23 8.20
N HIS A 141 -2.72 -10.53 7.43
CA HIS A 141 -3.18 -9.67 6.33
C HIS A 141 -3.75 -10.46 5.15
N ALA A 142 -3.22 -11.65 4.86
CA ALA A 142 -3.72 -12.53 3.81
C ALA A 142 -5.16 -13.01 4.09
N THR A 143 -5.53 -13.14 5.37
CA THR A 143 -6.84 -13.65 5.80
C THR A 143 -7.75 -12.59 6.43
N GLN A 144 -7.29 -11.34 6.55
CA GLN A 144 -7.98 -10.26 7.25
C GLN A 144 -9.41 -10.07 6.75
N PHE A 145 -9.65 -10.05 5.43
CA PHE A 145 -10.99 -9.83 4.88
C PHE A 145 -12.00 -10.92 5.26
N LYS A 146 -11.54 -12.14 5.53
CA LYS A 146 -12.38 -13.27 5.93
C LYS A 146 -12.55 -13.32 7.45
N ASN A 147 -11.45 -13.20 8.18
CA ASN A 147 -11.43 -13.47 9.62
C ASN A 147 -11.74 -12.23 10.45
N TRP A 148 -11.51 -11.04 9.89
CA TRP A 148 -11.66 -9.72 10.51
C TRP A 148 -12.36 -8.74 9.54
N PRO A 149 -13.54 -9.07 8.98
CA PRO A 149 -14.23 -8.23 7.99
C PRO A 149 -14.53 -6.82 8.53
N GLU A 150 -14.63 -6.66 9.85
CA GLU A 150 -14.82 -5.40 10.57
C GLU A 150 -13.75 -4.37 10.25
N VAL A 151 -12.51 -4.78 10.00
CA VAL A 151 -11.43 -3.85 9.62
C VAL A 151 -11.71 -3.24 8.25
N SER A 152 -12.04 -4.06 7.25
CA SER A 152 -12.45 -3.56 5.93
C SER A 152 -13.77 -2.77 5.97
N ASN A 153 -14.71 -3.16 6.83
CA ASN A 153 -15.95 -2.41 7.02
C ASN A 153 -15.67 -1.03 7.63
N GLY A 154 -14.72 -0.94 8.56
CA GLY A 154 -14.22 0.32 9.09
C GLY A 154 -13.66 1.22 7.99
N PHE A 155 -12.85 0.68 7.07
CA PHE A 155 -12.36 1.43 5.91
C PHE A 155 -13.50 1.89 4.99
N CYS A 156 -14.51 1.04 4.77
CA CYS A 156 -15.70 1.40 4.02
C CYS A 156 -16.45 2.57 4.68
N ASN A 157 -16.65 2.54 6.00
CA ASN A 157 -17.31 3.59 6.78
C ASN A 157 -16.53 4.91 6.75
N ALA A 158 -15.20 4.83 6.89
CA ALA A 158 -14.31 5.99 6.81
C ALA A 158 -14.23 6.63 5.42
N GLY A 159 -14.81 6.01 4.39
CA GLY A 159 -14.74 6.55 3.02
C GLY A 159 -13.39 6.35 2.34
N PHE A 160 -12.52 5.50 2.89
CA PHE A 160 -11.25 5.14 2.26
C PHE A 160 -11.49 4.48 0.90
N GLN A 161 -10.63 4.80 -0.07
CA GLN A 161 -10.76 4.35 -1.45
C GLN A 161 -9.86 3.16 -1.74
N GLN A 162 -8.63 3.21 -1.23
CA GLN A 162 -7.67 2.11 -1.35
C GLN A 162 -6.69 2.11 -0.16
N LEU A 163 -6.27 0.91 0.28
CA LEU A 163 -5.14 0.75 1.17
C LEU A 163 -4.19 -0.29 0.57
N LEU A 164 -2.93 0.12 0.34
CA LEU A 164 -1.87 -0.75 -0.14
C LEU A 164 -0.79 -0.88 0.91
N VAL A 165 -0.33 -2.11 1.15
CA VAL A 165 0.86 -2.34 1.97
C VAL A 165 1.91 -3.07 1.14
N PHE A 166 3.06 -2.44 1.00
CA PHE A 166 4.24 -2.99 0.34
C PHE A 166 5.29 -3.39 1.38
N ARG A 167 6.17 -4.31 1.00
CA ARG A 167 7.26 -4.79 1.86
C ARG A 167 8.57 -4.94 1.10
N ASN A 168 9.68 -4.57 1.73
CA ASN A 168 11.03 -4.94 1.33
C ASN A 168 11.85 -5.33 2.57
N GLY A 169 12.21 -6.61 2.70
CA GLY A 169 12.78 -7.12 3.95
C GLY A 169 11.84 -6.84 5.11
N ARG A 170 12.29 -6.05 6.10
CA ARG A 170 11.44 -5.60 7.22
C ARG A 170 10.69 -4.31 6.94
N ARG A 171 11.08 -3.53 5.92
CA ARG A 171 10.51 -2.21 5.64
C ARG A 171 9.11 -2.34 5.08
N LEU A 172 8.17 -1.62 5.67
CA LEU A 172 6.79 -1.48 5.21
C LEU A 172 6.57 -0.09 4.59
N MET A 173 5.75 -0.04 3.55
CA MET A 173 5.16 1.18 3.02
C MET A 173 3.64 1.01 2.99
N LEU A 174 2.93 1.85 3.73
CA LEU A 174 1.47 1.91 3.74
C LEU A 174 1.03 3.12 2.90
N VAL A 175 0.17 2.89 1.92
CA VAL A 175 -0.52 3.95 1.18
C VAL A 175 -1.99 3.91 1.50
N ILE A 176 -2.54 5.02 1.97
CA ILE A 176 -3.98 5.22 2.20
C ILE A 176 -4.46 6.24 1.18
N SER A 177 -5.34 5.82 0.27
CA SER A 177 -5.99 6.70 -0.69
C SER A 177 -7.37 7.12 -0.17
N ILE A 178 -7.60 8.43 -0.11
CA ILE A 178 -8.85 9.05 0.34
C ILE A 178 -9.44 9.94 -0.75
N PRO A 179 -10.74 10.31 -0.71
CA PRO A 179 -11.30 11.27 -1.64
C PRO A 179 -10.51 12.59 -1.59
N LYS A 180 -10.22 13.16 -2.77
CA LYS A 180 -9.45 14.41 -2.88
C LYS A 180 -10.05 15.54 -2.03
N GLY A 181 -9.20 16.28 -1.35
CA GLY A 181 -9.57 17.40 -0.47
C GLY A 181 -10.11 16.98 0.89
N LYS A 182 -10.18 15.68 1.20
CA LYS A 182 -10.44 15.19 2.55
C LYS A 182 -9.14 15.09 3.36
N LYS A 183 -9.29 14.98 4.68
CA LYS A 183 -8.19 14.85 5.63
C LYS A 183 -8.24 13.50 6.30
N LEU A 184 -7.08 12.86 6.48
CA LEU A 184 -7.03 11.56 7.13
C LEU A 184 -7.49 11.66 8.59
N GLU A 185 -7.16 12.77 9.24
CA GLU A 185 -7.55 13.09 10.62
C GLU A 185 -9.08 13.04 10.83
N ASP A 186 -9.86 13.46 9.84
CA ASP A 186 -11.33 13.46 9.91
C ASP A 186 -11.93 12.08 9.60
N LEU A 187 -11.23 11.26 8.82
CA LEU A 187 -11.73 9.99 8.31
C LEU A 187 -11.30 8.80 9.18
N ASN A 188 -10.07 8.80 9.68
CA ASN A 188 -9.50 7.68 10.42
C ASN A 188 -10.31 7.29 11.68
N PRO A 189 -10.86 8.22 12.49
CA PRO A 189 -11.70 7.87 13.64
C PRO A 189 -12.95 7.06 13.25
N LYS A 190 -13.47 7.24 12.03
CA LYS A 190 -14.65 6.51 11.54
C LYS A 190 -14.37 5.03 11.29
N THR A 191 -13.11 4.62 11.25
CA THR A 191 -12.76 3.19 11.10
C THR A 191 -13.13 2.36 12.33
N ILE A 192 -13.17 3.00 13.51
CA ILE A 192 -13.47 2.38 14.81
C ILE A 192 -14.86 2.74 15.36
N GLU A 193 -15.53 3.71 14.75
CA GLU A 193 -16.85 4.18 15.16
C GLU A 193 -17.87 3.02 15.15
N ASN A 194 -18.44 2.73 16.33
CA ASN A 194 -19.34 1.58 16.55
C ASN A 194 -18.75 0.24 16.10
N ASN A 195 -17.42 0.12 16.11
CA ASN A 195 -16.69 -1.03 15.57
C ASN A 195 -15.51 -1.44 16.48
N PRO A 196 -15.80 -1.99 17.68
CA PRO A 196 -14.79 -2.26 18.69
C PRO A 196 -13.75 -3.31 18.25
N ARG A 197 -14.10 -4.22 17.33
CA ARG A 197 -13.22 -5.29 16.87
C ARG A 197 -11.99 -4.77 16.10
N VAL A 198 -12.07 -3.57 15.52
CA VAL A 198 -10.90 -2.91 14.92
C VAL A 198 -9.87 -2.53 15.98
N ASN A 199 -10.28 -2.22 17.21
CA ASN A 199 -9.34 -1.96 18.29
C ASN A 199 -8.56 -3.23 18.69
N ASP A 200 -9.20 -4.40 18.62
CA ASP A 200 -8.55 -5.69 18.90
C ASP A 200 -7.51 -6.01 17.82
N TRP A 201 -7.88 -5.79 16.55
CA TRP A 201 -6.95 -5.89 15.43
C TRP A 201 -5.75 -4.94 15.60
N ASN A 202 -5.99 -3.68 15.95
CA ASN A 202 -4.92 -2.70 16.17
C ASN A 202 -3.99 -3.11 17.32
N ARG A 203 -4.52 -3.64 18.42
CA ARG A 203 -3.71 -4.15 19.54
C ARG A 203 -2.87 -5.37 19.15
N LEU A 204 -3.41 -6.25 18.30
CA LEU A 204 -2.67 -7.38 17.75
C LEU A 204 -1.55 -6.90 16.81
N MET A 205 -1.87 -6.06 15.82
CA MET A 205 -0.93 -5.58 14.82
C MET A 205 0.23 -4.78 15.41
N LYS A 206 -0.01 -4.04 16.50
CA LYS A 206 1.02 -3.26 17.20
C LYS A 206 2.22 -4.11 17.66
N LYS A 207 2.05 -5.41 17.88
CA LYS A 207 3.14 -6.32 18.31
C LYS A 207 4.16 -6.58 17.21
N TYR A 208 3.77 -6.41 15.96
CA TYR A 208 4.55 -6.82 14.79
C TYR A 208 5.37 -5.68 14.18
N GLN A 209 5.21 -4.46 14.67
CA GLN A 209 5.71 -3.26 14.02
C GLN A 209 6.60 -2.44 14.96
N GLU A 210 7.63 -1.85 14.39
CA GLU A 210 8.56 -0.95 15.08
C GLU A 210 8.90 0.26 14.21
N GLY A 211 9.43 1.30 14.83
CA GLY A 211 9.93 2.47 14.14
C GLY A 211 11.09 2.14 13.20
N VAL A 212 11.26 2.97 12.18
CA VAL A 212 12.39 2.88 11.26
C VAL A 212 13.59 3.67 11.81
N PRO A 213 14.83 3.44 11.35
CA PRO A 213 15.95 4.30 11.73
C PRO A 213 15.61 5.79 11.49
N GLY A 214 15.84 6.63 12.50
CA GLY A 214 15.47 8.06 12.48
C GLY A 214 14.16 8.40 13.21
N THR A 215 13.35 7.40 13.59
CA THR A 215 12.11 7.61 14.37
C THR A 215 12.37 8.01 15.82
N ARG A 216 11.42 8.75 16.42
CA ARG A 216 11.46 9.06 17.84
C ARG A 216 11.17 7.82 18.69
N LYS A 217 11.60 7.83 19.95
CA LYS A 217 11.29 6.76 20.90
C LYS A 217 9.77 6.55 21.00
N GLY A 218 9.30 5.35 20.66
CA GLY A 218 7.88 4.96 20.70
C GLY A 218 7.08 5.32 19.45
N GLU A 219 7.68 5.99 18.46
CA GLU A 219 7.06 6.26 17.16
C GLU A 219 7.24 5.05 16.25
N VAL A 220 6.14 4.54 15.69
CA VAL A 220 6.14 3.33 14.83
C VAL A 220 5.94 3.72 13.37
N TRP A 221 4.80 4.35 13.07
CA TRP A 221 4.47 4.81 11.73
C TRP A 221 4.80 6.29 11.58
N VAL A 222 5.61 6.61 10.59
CA VAL A 222 5.96 7.99 10.22
C VAL A 222 5.38 8.36 8.87
N PHE A 223 4.94 9.60 8.75
CA PHE A 223 4.33 10.14 7.55
C PHE A 223 5.40 10.71 6.62
N PHE A 224 5.31 10.33 5.36
CA PHE A 224 5.97 11.05 4.29
C PHE A 224 5.24 12.37 4.03
N LYS A 225 5.99 13.45 3.92
CA LYS A 225 5.46 14.75 3.50
C LYS A 225 5.49 14.83 1.99
N GLN A 226 4.34 15.15 1.39
CA GLN A 226 4.26 15.37 -0.04
C GLN A 226 5.06 16.61 -0.42
N VAL A 227 5.83 16.54 -1.49
CA VAL A 227 6.52 17.69 -2.07
C VAL A 227 5.47 18.59 -2.73
N THR A 228 5.45 19.85 -2.31
CA THR A 228 4.68 20.90 -2.98
C THR A 228 5.57 21.62 -3.99
N ASP A 229 4.96 22.13 -5.07
CA ASP A 229 5.68 22.93 -6.05
C ASP A 229 5.92 24.33 -5.47
N ASN A 230 7.06 24.56 -4.83
CA ASN A 230 7.43 25.90 -4.37
C ASN A 230 7.96 26.76 -5.53
N SER A 231 7.09 27.02 -6.51
CA SER A 231 7.02 28.33 -7.16
C SER A 231 6.37 29.39 -6.24
N ASP A 232 5.78 29.00 -5.11
CA ASP A 232 5.10 29.89 -4.16
C ASP A 232 6.01 30.59 -3.12
N THR A 233 7.32 30.33 -3.09
CA THR A 233 8.26 31.18 -2.33
C THR A 233 8.41 32.59 -2.92
N LYS A 234 7.81 32.85 -4.09
CA LYS A 234 7.76 34.18 -4.74
C LYS A 234 6.47 34.97 -4.46
N ARG A 235 5.52 34.44 -3.68
CA ARG A 235 4.25 35.13 -3.38
C ARG A 235 4.11 35.60 -1.92
N SER A 236 5.22 35.59 -1.17
CA SER A 236 5.31 36.09 0.20
C SER A 236 6.43 37.12 0.40
N LEU A 237 6.79 37.84 -0.68
CA LEU A 237 7.39 39.17 -0.60
C LEU A 237 6.38 40.19 -1.10
#